data_AF-A0A5K1HK10-F1
#
_entry.id   AF-A0A5K1HK10-F1
#
_cell.length_a   1.000
_cell.length_b   1.000
_cell.length_c   1.000
_cell.angle_alpha   90.00
_cell.angle_beta   90.00
_cell.angle_gamma   90.00
#
_symmetry.space_group_name_H-M   'P 1'
#
loop_
_entity.id
_entity.type
_entity.pdbx_description
1 polymer ?
#
loop_
_entity_poly.entity_id
_entity_poly.type
_entity_poly.pdbx_seq_one_letter_code
_entity_poly.pdbx_strand_id
1 'polypeptide(L)' 'CFGSGTAVIVSGVNNINYKGTNYPIPVDPKLNIGAISHKIRQQLLDIQEGRTEDRFGWITR' A
#
# COMPACT_ATOMS: atom_id res chain seq x y z
N CYS A 1 -1.57 4.96 -7.71
CA CYS A 1 -1.01 3.66 -8.15
C CYS A 1 -0.16 3.09 -7.01
N PHE A 2 -0.09 1.77 -6.85
CA PHE A 2 0.74 1.11 -5.84
C PHE A 2 1.15 -0.30 -6.29
N GLY A 3 2.26 -0.80 -5.78
CA GLY A 3 2.63 -2.22 -5.86
C GLY A 3 2.37 -2.91 -4.52
N SER A 4 2.10 -4.22 -4.54
CA SER A 4 1.89 -5.03 -3.33
C SER A 4 2.74 -6.28 -3.36
N GLY A 5 3.21 -6.71 -2.19
CA GLY A 5 3.99 -7.94 -2.04
C GLY A 5 4.38 -8.16 -0.59
N THR A 6 4.66 -9.40 -0.22
CA THR A 6 4.88 -9.82 1.18
C THR A 6 5.92 -8.95 1.91
N ALA A 7 6.99 -8.54 1.20
CA ALA A 7 8.05 -7.74 1.79
C ALA A 7 7.65 -6.29 2.16
N VAL A 8 6.62 -5.72 1.51
CA VAL A 8 6.28 -4.29 1.64
C VAL A 8 4.81 -4.03 1.95
N ILE A 9 3.97 -5.06 1.88
CA ILE A 9 2.50 -5.03 1.95
C ILE A 9 1.91 -4.22 0.80
N VAL A 10 2.12 -2.90 0.82
CA VAL A 10 1.74 -1.93 -0.20
C VAL A 10 2.81 -0.83 -0.26
N SER A 11 3.32 -0.54 -1.46
CA SER A 11 4.31 0.52 -1.75
C SER A 11 3.79 1.48 -2.81
N GLY A 12 3.96 2.78 -2.60
CA GLY A 12 3.49 3.83 -3.51
C GLY A 12 4.32 3.94 -4.78
N VAL A 13 3.65 4.25 -5.90
CA VAL A 13 4.33 4.61 -7.16
C VAL A 13 4.15 6.10 -7.38
N ASN A 14 5.26 6.84 -7.39
CA ASN A 14 5.27 8.29 -7.53
C ASN A 14 5.49 8.76 -8.97
N ASN A 15 6.20 7.97 -9.77
CA ASN A 15 6.52 8.31 -11.16
C ASN A 15 6.52 7.04 -12.01
N ILE A 16 6.11 7.19 -13.28
CA ILE A 16 6.32 6.20 -14.32
C ILE A 16 7.27 6.82 -15.34
N ASN A 17 8.45 6.22 -15.53
CA ASN A 17 9.30 6.56 -16.66
C ASN A 17 8.88 5.74 -17.88
N TYR A 18 8.51 6.41 -18.97
CA TYR A 18 8.15 5.76 -20.21
C TYR A 18 8.72 6.54 -21.39
N LYS A 19 9.52 5.85 -22.23
CA LYS A 19 10.19 6.43 -23.40
C LYS A 19 10.97 7.72 -23.06
N GLY A 20 11.70 7.71 -21.94
CA GLY A 20 12.49 8.86 -21.48
C GLY A 20 11.66 10.00 -20.87
N THR A 21 10.33 9.90 -20.85
CA THR A 21 9.45 10.89 -20.22
C THR A 21 9.01 10.41 -18.85
N ASN A 22 9.12 11.27 -17.83
CA ASN A 22 8.60 11.00 -16.49
C ASN A 22 7.16 11.49 -16.36
N TYR A 23 6.27 10.57 -16.02
CA TYR A 23 4.87 10.85 -15.73
C TYR A 23 4.64 10.78 -14.21
N PRO A 24 4.44 11.92 -13.54
CA PRO A 24 4.18 11.92 -12.11
C PRO A 24 2.79 11.35 -11.82
N ILE A 25 2.71 10.55 -10.76
CA ILE A 25 1.46 10.04 -10.22
C ILE A 25 1.07 10.89 -9.02
N PRO A 26 -0.16 11.43 -8.97
CA PRO A 26 -0.64 12.17 -7.80
C PRO A 26 -0.61 11.29 -6.55
N VAL A 27 -0.01 11.83 -5.48
CA VAL A 27 0.06 11.21 -4.16
C VAL A 27 -0.27 12.23 -3.08
N ASP A 28 -0.66 11.76 -1.91
CA ASP A 28 -0.74 12.63 -0.74
C ASP A 28 0.70 13.01 -0.31
N PRO A 29 1.05 14.31 -0.18
CA PRO A 29 2.40 14.74 0.15
C PRO A 29 2.90 14.28 1.53
N LYS A 30 1.99 14.03 2.49
CA LYS A 30 2.34 13.57 3.83
C LYS A 30 2.53 12.06 3.88
N LEU A 31 1.75 11.33 3.09
CA LEU A 31 1.77 9.86 3.07
C LEU A 31 2.73 9.29 2.01
N ASN A 32 3.16 10.12 1.04
CA ASN A 32 3.93 9.71 -0.14
C ASN A 32 3.28 8.54 -0.91
N ILE A 33 1.96 8.43 -0.82
CA ILE A 33 1.12 7.42 -1.47
C ILE A 33 -0.32 7.95 -1.55
N GLY A 34 -1.18 7.36 -2.38
CA GLY A 34 -2.61 7.67 -2.38
C GLY A 34 -3.32 7.21 -1.10
N ALA A 35 -4.34 7.97 -0.66
CA ALA A 35 -5.08 7.71 0.58
C ALA A 35 -5.70 6.30 0.65
N ILE A 36 -6.24 5.78 -0.47
CA ILE A 36 -6.80 4.43 -0.54
C ILE A 36 -5.71 3.37 -0.32
N SER A 37 -4.57 3.51 -1.00
CA SER A 37 -3.45 2.58 -0.84
C SER A 37 -2.92 2.58 0.60
N HIS A 38 -2.85 3.76 1.24
CA HIS A 38 -2.47 3.86 2.65
C HIS A 38 -3.46 3.14 3.56
N LYS A 39 -4.78 3.31 3.33
CA LYS A 39 -5.81 2.61 4.09
C LYS A 39 -5.70 1.09 3.96
N ILE A 40 -5.48 0.59 2.75
CA ILE A 40 -5.29 -0.85 2.50
C ILE A 40 -4.05 -1.37 3.25
N ARG A 41 -2.93 -0.64 3.17
CA ARG A 41 -1.69 -0.97 3.89
C ARG A 41 -1.95 -1.11 5.39
N GLN A 42 -2.64 -0.13 5.96
CA GLN A 42 -2.90 -0.10 7.40
C GLN A 42 -3.82 -1.24 7.83
N GLN A 43 -4.91 -1.50 7.11
CA GLN A 43 -5.83 -2.60 7.45
C GLN A 43 -5.15 -3.98 7.40
N LEU A 44 -4.32 -4.22 6.39
CA LEU A 44 -3.57 -5.48 6.30
C LEU A 44 -2.57 -5.63 7.44
N LEU A 45 -1.85 -4.55 7.77
CA LEU A 45 -0.92 -4.54 8.90
C LEU A 45 -1.65 -4.75 10.23
N ASP A 46 -2.79 -4.11 10.43
CA ASP A 46 -3.60 -4.23 11.64
C ASP A 46 -4.11 -5.66 11.84
N ILE A 47 -4.46 -6.37 10.77
CA ILE A 47 -4.84 -7.79 10.82
C ILE A 47 -3.62 -8.66 11.15
N GLN A 48 -2.47 -8.43 10.49
CA GLN A 48 -1.23 -9.18 10.72
C GLN A 48 -0.71 -9.07 12.15
N GLU A 49 -0.80 -7.87 12.74
CA GLU A 49 -0.35 -7.60 14.11
C GLU A 49 -1.43 -7.88 15.16
N GLY A 50 -2.63 -8.34 14.75
CA GLY A 50 -3.73 -8.63 15.66
C GLY A 50 -4.36 -7.40 16.33
N ARG A 51 -4.17 -6.20 15.75
CA ARG A 51 -4.80 -4.95 16.21
C ARG A 51 -6.28 -4.86 15.82
N THR A 52 -6.69 -5.59 14.78
CA THR A 52 -8.08 -5.69 14.31
C THR A 52 -8.49 -7.16 14.19
N GLU A 53 -9.79 -7.43 14.38
CA GLU A 53 -10.40 -8.75 14.19
C GLU A 53 -10.15 -9.29 12.76
N ASP A 54 -9.59 -10.49 12.67
CA ASP A 54 -9.47 -11.24 11.43
C ASP A 54 -10.78 -11.98 11.10
N ARG A 55 -11.71 -11.26 10.45
CA ARG A 55 -13.04 -11.77 10.11
C ARG A 55 -13.05 -12.91 9.10
N PHE A 56 -11.93 -13.11 8.40
CA PHE A 56 -11.84 -14.07 7.30
C PHE A 56 -10.91 -15.25 7.62
N GLY A 57 -10.28 -15.26 8.80
CA GLY A 57 -9.36 -16.32 9.21
C GLY A 57 -8.11 -16.40 8.34
N TRP A 58 -7.55 -15.25 7.93
CA TRP A 58 -6.31 -15.16 7.17
C TRP A 58 -5.06 -15.53 7.97
N ILE A 59 -5.04 -15.32 9.28
CA ILE A 59 -3.90 -15.64 10.15
C ILE A 59 -4.04 -17.05 10.74
N THR A 60 -3.05 -17.90 10.46
CA THR A 60 -2.90 -19.24 11.04
C THR A 60 -1.65 -19.27 11.92
N ARG A 61 -1.71 -19.99 13.05
CA ARG A 61 -0.58 -20.18 13.99
C ARG A 61 0.07 -21.55 13.81
#